data_AF-A0A937Q7K6-F1
#
_entry.id   AF-A0A937Q7K6-F1
#
_cell.length_a   1.000
_cell.length_b   1.000
_cell.length_c   1.000
_cell.angle_alpha   90.00
_cell.angle_beta   90.00
_cell.angle_gamma   90.00
#
_symmetry.space_group_name_H-M   'P 1'
#
loop_
_entity.id
_entity.type
_entity.pdbx_description
1 polymer ?
#
loop_
_entity_poly.entity_id
_entity_poly.type
_entity_poly.pdbx_seq_one_letter_code
_entity_poly.pdbx_strand_id
1 'polypeptide(L)'
;MKVLRRDDYRCKICGRRSMDYVDVELNVHHVRPWSMGGLTKGNNLITLCRTCHKGLDPHCDYKLYELIDSTIEIPDGKSMREELIEGIKRYRKISWESYKKGRKANERFQQTAKSSGC
;
A
#
# COMPACT_ATOMS: atom_id res chain seq x y z
N MET A 1 -24.41 -1.52 5.52
CA MET A 1 -22.99 -1.10 5.45
C MET A 1 -22.09 -2.35 5.43
N LYS A 2 -21.30 -2.60 4.37
CA LYS A 2 -20.48 -3.84 4.25
C LYS A 2 -19.24 -3.84 5.17
N VAL A 3 -18.66 -2.66 5.43
CA VAL A 3 -17.45 -2.48 6.26
C VAL A 3 -17.71 -2.77 7.74
N LEU A 4 -18.76 -2.18 8.32
CA LEU A 4 -19.13 -2.42 9.73
C LEU A 4 -19.36 -3.90 10.02
N ARG A 5 -19.98 -4.64 9.09
CA ARG A 5 -20.18 -6.10 9.23
C ARG A 5 -18.87 -6.89 9.18
N ARG A 6 -17.96 -6.56 8.25
CA ARG A 6 -16.62 -7.17 8.17
C ARG A 6 -15.87 -6.97 9.48
N ASP A 7 -15.96 -5.77 10.04
CA ASP A 7 -15.29 -5.41 11.28
C ASP A 7 -16.06 -5.85 12.54
N ASP A 8 -17.11 -6.67 12.37
CA ASP A 8 -17.89 -7.26 13.47
C ASP A 8 -18.48 -6.19 14.42
N TYR A 9 -18.81 -5.03 13.84
CA TYR A 9 -19.25 -3.83 14.55
C TYR A 9 -18.34 -3.47 15.72
N ARG A 10 -17.03 -3.67 15.56
CA ARG A 10 -15.99 -3.32 16.53
C ARG A 10 -15.11 -2.21 15.99
N CYS A 11 -14.64 -1.34 16.89
CA CYS A 11 -13.48 -0.51 16.60
C CYS A 11 -12.26 -1.41 16.38
N LYS A 12 -11.59 -1.29 15.23
CA LYS A 12 -10.44 -2.13 14.90
C LYS A 12 -9.16 -1.76 15.68
N ILE A 13 -9.12 -0.59 16.32
CA ILE A 13 -8.01 -0.17 17.19
C ILE A 13 -8.20 -0.68 18.62
N CYS A 14 -9.36 -0.44 19.25
CA CYS A 14 -9.57 -0.75 20.67
C CYS A 14 -10.49 -1.94 20.96
N GLY A 15 -11.15 -2.51 19.95
CA GLY A 15 -12.01 -3.70 20.08
C GLY A 15 -13.42 -3.46 20.64
N ARG A 16 -13.74 -2.25 21.12
CA ARG A 16 -15.06 -1.92 21.67
C ARG A 16 -16.17 -2.00 20.60
N ARG A 17 -17.33 -2.52 20.99
CA ARG A 17 -18.56 -2.56 20.19
C ARG A 17 -19.56 -1.50 20.66
N SER A 18 -20.38 -1.00 19.73
CA SER A 18 -21.52 -0.14 20.07
C SER A 18 -22.64 -0.88 20.81
N MET A 19 -22.68 -2.22 20.77
CA MET A 19 -23.66 -3.03 21.48
C MET A 19 -23.34 -3.17 22.98
N ASP A 20 -22.05 -3.17 23.32
CA ASP A 20 -21.59 -3.36 24.70
C ASP A 20 -21.54 -2.03 25.48
N TYR A 21 -21.51 -0.90 24.77
CA TYR A 21 -21.26 0.43 25.33
C TYR A 21 -22.10 1.51 24.63
N VAL A 22 -22.87 2.28 25.41
CA VAL A 22 -23.77 3.35 24.89
C VAL A 22 -22.99 4.56 24.37
N ASP A 23 -21.79 4.81 24.91
CA ASP A 23 -20.91 5.92 24.52
C ASP A 23 -20.08 5.63 23.24
N VAL A 24 -20.13 4.40 22.72
CA VAL A 24 -19.34 3.98 21.57
C VAL A 24 -20.09 4.22 20.27
N GLU A 25 -19.78 5.34 19.63
CA GLU A 25 -20.19 5.65 18.26
C GLU A 25 -19.13 5.18 17.26
N LEU A 26 -19.53 4.28 16.35
CA LEU A 26 -18.64 3.72 15.32
C LEU A 26 -18.77 4.47 14.01
N ASN A 27 -17.63 4.78 13.39
CA ASN A 27 -17.50 5.50 12.14
C ASN A 27 -16.63 4.71 11.16
N VAL A 28 -16.89 4.88 9.87
CA VAL A 28 -16.04 4.34 8.81
C VAL A 28 -15.01 5.39 8.44
N HIS A 29 -13.74 5.03 8.56
CA HIS A 29 -12.59 5.89 8.32
C HIS A 29 -11.83 5.45 7.06
N HIS A 30 -11.36 6.41 6.28
CA HIS A 30 -10.47 6.16 5.15
C HIS A 30 -9.01 6.12 5.62
N VAL A 31 -8.35 4.96 5.53
CA VAL A 31 -6.93 4.81 5.94
C VAL A 31 -6.03 5.76 5.14
N ARG A 32 -6.19 5.76 3.81
CA ARG A 32 -5.71 6.84 2.95
C ARG A 32 -6.89 7.79 2.69
N PRO A 33 -6.82 9.06 3.11
CA PRO A 33 -7.88 10.04 2.86
C PRO A 33 -8.17 10.24 1.37
N TRP A 34 -9.41 10.62 1.07
CA TRP A 34 -9.82 10.93 -0.31
C TRP A 34 -8.98 12.06 -0.93
N SER A 35 -8.65 13.10 -0.15
CA SER A 35 -7.81 14.23 -0.57
C SER A 35 -6.42 13.79 -1.05
N MET A 36 -5.93 12.66 -0.55
CA MET A 36 -4.65 12.08 -0.94
C MET A 36 -4.80 11.02 -2.03
N GLY A 37 -5.99 10.81 -2.61
CA GLY A 37 -6.28 9.82 -3.65
C GLY A 37 -6.70 8.44 -3.13
N GLY A 38 -7.12 8.34 -1.87
CA GLY A 38 -7.64 7.09 -1.31
C GLY A 38 -9.03 6.74 -1.81
N LEU A 39 -9.18 5.52 -2.34
CA LEU A 39 -10.46 5.05 -2.90
C LEU A 39 -11.43 4.65 -1.78
N THR A 40 -12.73 4.88 -1.99
CA THR A 40 -13.80 4.40 -1.10
C THR A 40 -14.08 2.91 -1.38
N LYS A 41 -13.09 2.06 -1.10
CA LYS A 41 -13.14 0.59 -1.26
C LYS A 41 -12.90 -0.08 0.08
N GLY A 42 -13.48 -1.27 0.27
CA GLY A 42 -13.41 -1.99 1.56
C GLY A 42 -11.98 -2.12 2.11
N ASN A 43 -10.99 -2.37 1.25
CA ASN A 43 -9.58 -2.48 1.64
C ASN A 43 -8.93 -1.15 2.09
N ASN A 44 -9.58 0.00 1.90
CA ASN A 44 -9.13 1.31 2.36
C ASN A 44 -10.05 1.90 3.45
N LEU A 45 -11.08 1.17 3.84
CA LEU A 45 -12.06 1.59 4.83
C LEU A 45 -11.92 0.72 6.08
N ILE A 46 -11.94 1.35 7.25
CA ILE A 46 -11.82 0.69 8.55
C ILE A 46 -12.83 1.26 9.54
N THR A 47 -13.37 0.42 10.41
CA THR A 47 -14.30 0.84 11.46
C THR A 47 -13.55 1.30 12.70
N LEU A 48 -13.75 2.56 13.11
CA LEU A 48 -13.15 3.17 14.31
C LEU A 48 -14.23 3.77 15.21
N CYS A 49 -14.06 3.72 16.53
CA CYS A 49 -14.91 4.51 17.42
C CYS A 49 -14.51 6.00 17.37
N ARG A 50 -15.44 6.88 17.76
CA ARG A 50 -15.22 8.34 17.78
C ARG A 50 -13.95 8.76 18.53
N THR A 51 -13.64 8.12 19.65
CA THR A 51 -12.43 8.41 20.45
C THR A 51 -11.16 8.06 19.68
N CYS A 52 -11.07 6.83 19.14
CA CYS A 52 -9.91 6.41 18.35
C CYS A 52 -9.77 7.23 17.06
N HIS A 53 -10.89 7.56 16.40
CA HIS A 53 -10.89 8.39 15.20
C HIS A 53 -10.33 9.79 15.45
N LYS A 54 -10.74 10.43 16.56
CA LYS A 54 -10.24 11.75 16.95
C LYS A 54 -8.80 11.74 17.44
N GLY A 55 -8.37 10.64 18.07
CA GLY A 55 -7.00 10.45 18.54
C GLY A 55 -6.02 10.05 17.44
N LEU A 56 -6.48 9.88 16.19
CA LEU A 56 -5.63 9.53 15.07
C LEU A 56 -4.89 10.78 14.58
N ASP A 57 -3.64 10.92 15.00
CA ASP A 57 -2.72 11.96 14.55
C ASP A 57 -1.37 11.33 14.17
N PRO A 58 -0.93 11.41 12.89
CA PRO A 58 -1.63 12.03 11.76
C PRO A 58 -2.93 11.28 11.39
N HIS A 59 -3.90 12.00 10.82
CA HIS A 59 -5.20 11.44 10.40
C HIS A 59 -5.09 10.41 9.25
N CYS A 60 -3.89 10.19 8.72
CA CYS A 60 -3.56 9.19 7.72
C CYS A 60 -2.47 8.26 8.28
N ASP A 61 -2.86 7.30 9.13
CA ASP A 61 -1.94 6.27 9.62
C ASP A 61 -2.02 5.01 8.75
N TYR A 62 -0.98 4.80 7.94
CA TYR A 62 -0.85 3.64 7.07
C TYR A 62 -0.79 2.30 7.82
N LYS A 63 -0.44 2.29 9.12
CA LYS A 63 -0.46 1.07 9.94
C LYS A 63 -1.85 0.47 10.09
N LEU A 64 -2.91 1.27 9.90
CA LEU A 64 -4.28 0.78 9.94
C LEU A 64 -4.59 -0.26 8.86
N TYR A 65 -3.81 -0.33 7.77
CA TYR A 65 -3.93 -1.42 6.80
C TYR A 65 -3.67 -2.79 7.43
N GLU A 66 -2.85 -2.90 8.48
CA GLU A 66 -2.57 -4.15 9.19
C GLU A 66 -3.78 -4.64 10.00
N LEU A 67 -4.69 -3.73 10.35
CA LEU A 67 -5.88 -4.03 11.15
C LEU A 67 -7.11 -4.34 10.29
N ILE A 68 -7.05 -4.07 8.98
CA ILE A 68 -8.12 -4.45 8.06
C ILE A 68 -7.99 -5.95 7.79
N ASP A 69 -8.97 -6.73 8.27
CA ASP A 69 -8.99 -8.17 8.04
C ASP A 69 -9.02 -8.45 6.54
N SER A 70 -7.90 -8.94 6.03
CA SER A 70 -7.59 -9.14 4.61
C SER A 70 -7.99 -10.51 4.11
N THR A 71 -8.85 -11.25 4.85
CA THR A 71 -9.52 -12.46 4.35
C THR A 71 -10.43 -12.21 3.13
N ILE A 72 -10.42 -10.98 2.59
CA ILE A 72 -10.82 -10.65 1.23
C ILE A 72 -10.10 -11.60 0.26
N GLU A 73 -10.87 -12.51 -0.35
CA GLU A 73 -10.41 -13.37 -1.43
C GLU A 73 -9.78 -12.54 -2.56
N ILE A 74 -8.52 -12.85 -2.86
CA ILE A 74 -7.79 -12.28 -3.98
C ILE A 74 -8.20 -13.05 -5.23
N PRO A 75 -8.74 -12.42 -6.29
CA PRO A 75 -9.22 -13.12 -7.48
C PRO A 75 -8.15 -13.89 -8.29
N ASP A 76 -6.87 -13.80 -7.94
CA ASP A 76 -5.76 -14.46 -8.66
C ASP A 76 -4.72 -15.09 -7.71
N GLY A 77 -5.01 -15.20 -6.41
CA GLY A 77 -4.15 -15.88 -5.44
C GLY A 77 -2.78 -15.25 -5.16
N LYS A 78 -2.43 -14.11 -5.78
CA LYS A 78 -1.17 -13.39 -5.52
C LYS A 78 -1.32 -12.37 -4.41
N SER A 79 -0.50 -12.49 -3.37
CA SER A 79 -0.43 -11.49 -2.31
C SER A 79 0.18 -10.18 -2.82
N MET A 80 -0.25 -9.05 -2.24
CA MET A 80 0.36 -7.73 -2.50
C MET A 80 1.89 -7.72 -2.27
N ARG A 81 2.38 -8.60 -1.38
CA ARG A 81 3.82 -8.81 -1.14
C ARG A 81 4.52 -9.42 -2.36
N GLU A 82 3.91 -10.37 -3.05
CA GLU A 82 4.50 -11.02 -4.22
C GLU A 82 4.61 -10.07 -5.41
N GLU A 83 3.57 -9.27 -5.66
CA GLU A 83 3.59 -8.25 -6.72
C GLU A 83 4.69 -7.20 -6.49
N LEU A 84 4.88 -6.78 -5.24
CA LEU A 84 5.95 -5.85 -4.87
C LEU A 84 7.34 -6.45 -5.18
N ILE A 85 7.57 -7.70 -4.78
CA ILE A 85 8.84 -8.40 -5.01
C ILE A 85 9.10 -8.55 -6.52
N GLU A 86 8.10 -8.95 -7.30
CA GLU A 86 8.17 -9.06 -8.75
C GLU A 86 8.50 -7.71 -9.41
N GLY A 87 7.85 -6.64 -8.95
CA GLY A 87 8.13 -5.26 -9.36
C GLY A 87 9.59 -4.85 -9.13
N ILE A 88 10.12 -5.10 -7.93
CA ILE A 88 11.52 -4.80 -7.58
C ILE A 88 12.50 -5.58 -8.45
N LYS A 89 12.24 -6.89 -8.67
CA LYS A 89 13.07 -7.73 -9.55
C LYS A 89 13.12 -7.18 -10.98
N ARG A 90 11.97 -6.80 -11.54
CA ARG A 90 11.87 -6.20 -12.88
C ARG A 90 12.63 -4.89 -12.97
N TYR A 91 12.43 -3.97 -12.01
CA TYR A 91 13.13 -2.70 -11.99
C TYR A 91 14.66 -2.86 -11.91
N ARG A 92 15.15 -3.75 -11.04
CA ARG A 92 16.58 -4.06 -10.93
C ARG A 92 17.14 -4.63 -12.23
N LYS A 93 16.40 -5.54 -12.90
CA LYS A 93 16.80 -6.11 -14.19
C LYS A 93 16.91 -5.05 -15.27
N ILE A 94 15.88 -4.21 -15.44
CA ILE A 94 15.87 -3.11 -16.43
C ILE A 94 17.03 -2.14 -16.16
N SER A 95 17.21 -1.75 -14.90
CA SER A 95 18.30 -0.84 -14.50
C SER A 95 19.67 -1.44 -14.83
N TRP A 96 19.88 -2.73 -14.56
CA TRP A 96 21.12 -3.43 -14.87
C TRP A 96 21.37 -3.58 -16.37
N GLU A 97 20.33 -3.85 -17.15
CA GLU A 97 20.42 -3.94 -18.61
C GLU A 97 20.76 -2.58 -19.24
N SER A 98 20.11 -1.50 -18.81
CA SER A 98 20.44 -0.14 -19.22
C SER A 98 21.88 0.24 -18.87
N TYR A 99 22.34 -0.08 -17.67
CA TYR A 99 23.73 0.14 -17.25
C TYR A 99 24.73 -0.60 -18.16
N LYS A 100 24.52 -1.90 -18.41
CA LYS A 100 25.38 -2.70 -19.30
C LYS A 100 25.40 -2.16 -20.73
N LYS A 101 24.24 -1.70 -21.24
CA LYS A 101 24.14 -1.10 -22.57
C LYS A 101 24.94 0.19 -22.67
N GLY A 102 24.83 1.07 -21.66
CA GLY A 102 25.63 2.29 -21.57
C GLY A 102 27.12 2.01 -21.47
N ARG A 103 27.52 1.02 -20.67
CA ARG A 103 28.92 0.60 -20.56
C ARG A 103 29.48 0.09 -21.89
N LYS A 104 28.77 -0.80 -22.59
CA LYS A 104 29.17 -1.30 -23.92
C LYS A 104 29.25 -0.17 -24.96
N ALA A 105 28.35 0.80 -24.92
CA ALA A 105 28.38 1.95 -25.83
C ALA A 105 29.64 2.80 -25.61
N ASN A 106 30.02 3.03 -24.35
CA ASN A 106 31.24 3.77 -24.00
C ASN A 106 32.51 3.00 -24.41
N GLU A 107 32.58 1.69 -24.15
CA GLU A 107 33.70 0.84 -24.59
C GLU A 107 33.87 0.86 -26.13
N ARG A 108 32.76 0.80 -26.88
CA ARG A 108 32.75 0.88 -28.35
C ARG A 108 33.22 2.25 -28.84
N PHE A 109 32.78 3.34 -28.21
CA PHE A 109 33.21 4.69 -28.54
C PHE A 109 34.72 4.89 -28.34
N GLN A 110 35.27 4.39 -27.22
CA GLN A 110 36.71 4.46 -26.95
C GLN A 110 37.54 3.64 -27.93
N GLN A 111 37.03 2.50 -28.41
CA GLN A 111 37.69 1.70 -29.43
C GLN A 111 37.68 2.40 -30.79
N THR A 112 36.54 2.98 -31.20
CA THR A 112 36.45 3.74 -32.45
C THR A 112 37.29 5.02 -32.45
N ALA A 113 37.41 5.69 -31.29
CA ALA A 113 38.28 6.86 -31.13
C ALA A 113 39.77 6.52 -31.22
N LYS A 114 40.16 5.30 -30.81
CA LYS A 114 41.55 4.79 -30.95
C LYS A 114 41.87 4.32 -32.37
N SER A 115 40.89 3.87 -33.15
CA SER A 115 41.09 3.39 -34.53
C SER A 115 40.97 4.47 -35.61
N SER A 116 40.53 5.69 -35.26
CA SER A 116 40.40 6.83 -36.16
C SER A 116 41.49 7.90 -35.99
N GLY A 117 42.48 7.63 -35.11
CA GLY A 117 43.74 8.36 -35.08
C GLY A 117 44.66 7.86 -36.20
N CYS A 118 44.82 8.70 -37.21
CA CYS A 118 46.01 8.75 -38.06
C CYS A 118 47.24 9.13 -37.21
#